data_AF-A0A142WR07-F1
#
_entry.id   AF-A0A142WR07-F1
#
_cell.length_a   1.000
_cell.length_b   1.000
_cell.length_c   1.000
_cell.angle_alpha   90.00
_cell.angle_beta   90.00
_cell.angle_gamma   90.00
#
_symmetry.space_group_name_H-M   'P 1'
#
loop_
_entity.id
_entity.type
_entity.pdbx_description
1 polymer ?
#
loop_
_entity_poly.entity_id
_entity_poly.type
_entity_poly.pdbx_seq_one_letter_code
_entity_poly.pdbx_strand_id
1 'polypeptide(L)'
;MPFTDPVEGLPVIESCDGCGACCLEQEAPPDYVALRTRPDFAQDPSFAEDWERLQSLPAEALRLLDDFLVRRDAGETGSDRTCVWFDPESRGCRFYEWRPSTCRVFELNSMGCRIYRHRNGLGGPGELPAGVSLPTGTPSPPASDAGR
;
A
#
# COMPACT_ATOMS: atom_id res chain seq x y z
N MET A 1 33.30 -1.31 1.42
CA MET A 1 32.19 -0.63 0.73
C MET A 1 30.96 -0.83 1.58
N PRO A 2 30.39 0.21 2.23
CA PRO A 2 29.13 0.00 2.92
C PRO A 2 28.07 -0.31 1.86
N PHE A 3 27.32 -1.40 2.05
CA PHE A 3 26.08 -1.63 1.32
C PHE A 3 25.08 -0.60 1.84
N THR A 4 24.99 0.56 1.20
CA THR A 4 23.86 1.46 1.42
C THR A 4 22.64 0.76 0.85
N ASP A 5 21.63 0.51 1.69
CA ASP A 5 20.39 -0.09 1.25
C ASP A 5 19.76 0.87 0.21
N PRO A 6 19.46 0.41 -1.03
CA PRO A 6 18.92 1.27 -2.09
C PRO A 6 17.60 1.97 -1.70
N VAL A 7 16.97 1.58 -0.59
CA VAL A 7 15.74 2.19 -0.07
C VAL A 7 15.98 3.21 1.05
N GLU A 8 17.18 3.30 1.63
CA GLU A 8 17.50 4.22 2.74
C GLU A 8 17.51 5.70 2.31
N GLY A 9 17.80 5.98 1.04
CA GLY A 9 17.88 7.34 0.48
C GLY A 9 16.60 7.88 -0.14
N LEU A 10 15.48 7.14 -0.08
CA LEU A 10 14.21 7.62 -0.64
C LEU A 10 13.66 8.82 0.16
N PRO A 11 13.08 9.83 -0.52
CA PRO A 11 12.44 10.95 0.14
C PRO A 11 11.39 10.52 1.17
N VAL A 12 11.36 11.21 2.31
CA VAL A 12 10.27 11.10 3.28
C VAL A 12 9.04 11.81 2.69
N ILE A 13 7.90 11.12 2.67
CA ILE A 13 6.61 11.68 2.25
C ILE A 13 5.70 11.85 3.47
N GLU A 14 4.78 12.80 3.39
CA GLU A 14 3.80 13.10 4.45
C GLU A 14 2.39 12.59 4.11
N SER A 15 2.16 12.21 2.85
CA SER A 15 0.90 11.66 2.36
C SER A 15 1.13 10.58 1.29
N CYS A 16 0.12 9.71 1.12
CA CYS A 16 0.04 8.74 0.02
C CYS A 16 -0.55 9.33 -1.27
N ASP A 17 -0.95 10.60 -1.28
CA ASP A 17 -1.55 11.26 -2.44
C ASP A 17 -0.61 11.23 -3.65
N GLY A 18 -1.10 10.72 -4.77
CA GLY A 18 -0.31 10.56 -5.98
C GLY A 18 0.75 9.43 -5.92
N CYS A 19 0.86 8.68 -4.82
CA CYS A 19 1.90 7.66 -4.66
C CYS A 19 1.49 6.32 -5.29
N GLY A 20 0.44 5.69 -4.76
CA GLY A 20 -0.08 4.41 -5.26
C GLY A 20 0.84 3.19 -5.08
N ALA A 21 2.02 3.34 -4.47
CA ALA A 21 3.06 2.30 -4.43
C ALA A 21 2.58 0.95 -3.87
N CYS A 22 1.78 0.97 -2.81
CA CYS A 22 1.20 -0.26 -2.27
C CYS A 22 0.18 -0.87 -3.24
N CYS A 23 -0.64 -0.06 -3.91
CA CYS A 23 -1.64 -0.56 -4.87
C CYS A 23 -1.00 -1.19 -6.11
N LEU A 24 0.20 -0.75 -6.50
CA LEU A 24 0.97 -1.36 -7.61
C LEU A 24 1.63 -2.70 -7.23
N GLU A 25 1.59 -3.07 -5.96
CA GLU A 25 2.21 -4.29 -5.45
C GLU A 25 1.19 -5.31 -4.92
N GLN A 26 -0.08 -4.90 -4.82
CA GLN A 26 -1.19 -5.70 -4.30
C GLN A 26 -2.21 -5.88 -5.41
N GLU A 27 -2.48 -7.09 -5.89
CA GLU A 27 -3.47 -7.32 -6.96
C GLU A 27 -4.93 -7.03 -6.54
N ALA A 28 -5.19 -7.02 -5.23
CA ALA A 28 -6.48 -6.70 -4.63
C ALA A 28 -6.29 -6.28 -3.14
N PRO A 29 -7.31 -5.71 -2.48
CA PRO A 29 -7.22 -5.34 -1.06
C PRO A 29 -6.97 -6.57 -0.16
N PRO A 30 -5.85 -6.65 0.57
CA PRO A 30 -5.34 -7.90 1.14
C PRO A 30 -6.26 -8.52 2.20
N ASP A 31 -6.77 -7.74 3.16
CA ASP A 31 -7.62 -8.31 4.22
C ASP A 31 -8.99 -8.76 3.69
N TYR A 32 -9.49 -8.13 2.62
CA TYR A 32 -10.71 -8.61 1.95
C TYR A 32 -10.45 -9.90 1.19
N VAL A 33 -9.30 -10.03 0.54
CA VAL A 33 -8.89 -11.32 -0.04
C VAL A 33 -8.79 -12.40 1.05
N ALA A 34 -8.21 -12.07 2.20
CA ALA A 34 -8.13 -12.98 3.34
C ALA A 34 -9.54 -13.39 3.82
N LEU A 35 -10.42 -12.43 4.12
CA LEU A 35 -11.79 -12.69 4.57
C LEU A 35 -12.61 -13.51 3.56
N ARG A 36 -12.41 -13.30 2.26
CA ARG A 36 -13.12 -14.05 1.21
C ARG A 36 -12.59 -15.46 1.01
N THR A 37 -11.32 -15.72 1.35
CA THR A 37 -10.69 -17.04 1.17
C THR A 37 -10.63 -17.88 2.44
N ARG A 38 -10.77 -17.24 3.60
CA ARG A 38 -10.68 -17.85 4.91
C ARG A 38 -11.94 -17.52 5.70
N PRO A 39 -13.00 -18.34 5.58
CA PRO A 39 -14.26 -18.11 6.29
C PRO A 39 -14.09 -18.05 7.82
N ASP A 40 -13.06 -18.69 8.35
CA ASP A 40 -12.69 -18.63 9.77
C ASP A 40 -12.27 -17.22 10.22
N PHE A 41 -11.73 -16.38 9.33
CA PHE A 41 -11.32 -15.01 9.68
C PHE A 41 -12.51 -14.10 9.96
N ALA A 42 -13.71 -14.41 9.46
CA ALA A 42 -14.92 -13.67 9.80
C ALA A 42 -15.30 -13.81 11.29
N GLN A 43 -14.74 -14.79 12.00
CA GLN A 43 -14.92 -14.99 13.44
C GLN A 43 -13.75 -14.44 14.27
N ASP A 44 -12.67 -14.01 13.62
CA ASP A 44 -11.50 -13.45 14.29
C ASP A 44 -11.77 -11.97 14.65
N PRO A 45 -11.70 -11.59 15.94
CA PRO A 45 -11.93 -10.21 16.37
C PRO A 45 -11.01 -9.18 15.68
N SER A 46 -9.82 -9.56 15.23
CA SER A 46 -8.90 -8.68 14.51
C SER A 46 -9.41 -8.24 13.13
N PHE A 47 -10.36 -8.98 12.55
CA PHE A 47 -11.01 -8.66 11.28
C PHE A 47 -12.41 -8.09 11.43
N ALA A 48 -12.93 -7.89 12.65
CA ALA A 48 -14.32 -7.51 12.88
C ALA A 48 -14.72 -6.24 12.10
N GLU A 49 -13.90 -5.20 12.13
CA GLU A 49 -14.19 -3.97 11.38
C GLU A 49 -14.10 -4.16 9.86
N ASP A 50 -13.15 -4.97 9.38
CA ASP A 50 -13.02 -5.26 7.95
C ASP A 50 -14.18 -6.12 7.45
N TRP A 51 -14.71 -7.00 8.29
CA TRP A 51 -15.91 -7.75 8.00
C TRP A 51 -17.13 -6.83 7.85
N GLU A 52 -17.31 -5.85 8.74
CA GLU A 52 -18.37 -4.84 8.62
C GLU A 52 -18.20 -3.96 7.37
N ARG A 53 -16.98 -3.52 7.07
CA ARG A 53 -16.69 -2.74 5.85
C ARG A 53 -16.91 -3.56 4.58
N LEU A 54 -16.53 -4.83 4.59
CA LEU A 54 -16.73 -5.75 3.46
C LEU A 54 -18.22 -5.91 3.12
N GLN A 55 -19.08 -6.02 4.15
CA GLN A 55 -20.53 -6.10 3.97
C GLN A 55 -21.17 -4.81 3.43
N SER A 56 -20.51 -3.67 3.62
CA SER A 56 -20.99 -2.35 3.22
C SER A 56 -20.28 -1.78 1.99
N LEU A 57 -19.55 -2.62 1.24
CA LEU A 57 -18.86 -2.19 0.03
C LEU A 57 -19.83 -1.68 -1.04
N PRO A 58 -19.44 -0.66 -1.82
CA PRO A 58 -20.13 -0.31 -3.04
C PRO A 58 -20.18 -1.51 -3.99
N ALA A 59 -21.28 -1.68 -4.72
CA ALA A 59 -21.50 -2.82 -5.61
C ALA A 59 -20.37 -2.99 -6.64
N GLU A 60 -19.83 -1.89 -7.16
CA GLU A 60 -18.69 -1.95 -8.08
C GLU A 60 -17.41 -2.46 -7.41
N ALA A 61 -17.12 -2.01 -6.18
CA ALA A 61 -15.94 -2.44 -5.43
C ALA A 61 -15.98 -3.94 -5.15
N LEU A 62 -17.15 -4.45 -4.75
CA LEU A 62 -17.40 -5.86 -4.52
C LEU A 62 -17.26 -6.67 -5.81
N ARG A 63 -17.85 -6.21 -6.91
CA ARG A 63 -17.73 -6.89 -8.22
C ARG A 63 -16.27 -7.02 -8.66
N LEU A 64 -15.47 -5.97 -8.54
CA LEU A 64 -14.05 -5.99 -8.91
C LEU A 64 -13.24 -6.97 -8.06
N LEU A 65 -13.56 -7.07 -6.76
CA LEU A 65 -12.93 -8.04 -5.86
C LEU A 65 -13.33 -9.48 -6.23
N ASP A 66 -14.61 -9.73 -6.50
CA ASP A 66 -15.11 -11.04 -6.88
C ASP A 66 -14.54 -11.51 -8.24
N ASP A 67 -14.50 -10.62 -9.23
CA ASP A 67 -13.88 -10.89 -10.54
C ASP A 67 -12.39 -11.23 -10.41
N PHE A 68 -11.67 -10.56 -9.49
CA PHE A 68 -10.29 -10.93 -9.15
C PHE A 68 -10.20 -12.33 -8.56
N LEU A 69 -11.04 -12.66 -7.58
CA LEU A 69 -11.01 -13.96 -6.92
C LEU A 69 -11.31 -15.11 -7.89
N VAL A 70 -12.30 -14.93 -8.77
CA VAL A 70 -12.63 -15.92 -9.82
C VAL A 70 -11.42 -16.19 -10.73
N ARG A 71 -10.77 -15.13 -11.24
CA ARG A 71 -9.58 -15.28 -12.10
C ARG A 71 -8.43 -15.96 -11.36
N ARG A 72 -8.17 -15.52 -10.12
CA ARG A 72 -7.11 -16.10 -9.29
C ARG A 72 -7.35 -17.58 -9.02
N ASP A 73 -8.58 -17.98 -8.72
CA ASP A 73 -8.95 -19.38 -8.47
C ASP A 73 -8.87 -20.24 -9.75
N ALA A 74 -9.05 -19.61 -10.93
CA ALA A 74 -8.77 -20.22 -12.23
C ALA A 74 -7.26 -20.30 -12.57
N GLY A 75 -6.38 -19.77 -11.73
CA GLY A 75 -4.93 -19.72 -11.96
C GLY A 75 -4.47 -18.59 -12.88
N GLU A 76 -5.37 -17.66 -13.23
CA GLU A 76 -5.05 -16.48 -14.04
C GLU A 76 -4.46 -15.40 -13.13
N THR A 77 -3.14 -15.38 -13.00
CA THR A 77 -2.43 -14.29 -12.29
C THR A 77 -2.21 -13.12 -13.25
N GLY A 78 -2.62 -11.92 -12.84
CA GLY A 78 -2.38 -10.71 -13.62
C GLY A 78 -0.89 -10.39 -13.68
N SER A 79 -0.37 -10.07 -14.87
CA SER A 79 1.07 -9.81 -15.04
C SER A 79 1.56 -8.52 -14.36
N ASP A 80 0.66 -7.60 -13.99
CA ASP A 80 1.01 -6.25 -13.54
C ASP A 80 0.93 -6.03 -12.03
N ARG A 81 0.55 -7.07 -11.25
CA ARG A 81 0.42 -7.02 -9.79
C ARG A 81 -0.44 -5.86 -9.25
N THR A 82 -1.23 -5.22 -10.11
CA THR A 82 -1.89 -3.96 -9.80
C THR A 82 -3.25 -4.21 -9.16
N CYS A 83 -3.55 -3.44 -8.13
CA CYS A 83 -4.79 -3.57 -7.37
C CYS A 83 -5.99 -3.29 -8.26
N VAL A 84 -6.99 -4.16 -8.22
CA VAL A 84 -8.27 -3.92 -8.90
C VAL A 84 -8.98 -2.63 -8.46
N TRP A 85 -8.56 -2.02 -7.34
CA TRP A 85 -9.07 -0.73 -6.86
C TRP A 85 -8.13 0.44 -7.12
N PHE A 86 -7.01 0.23 -7.81
CA PHE A 86 -6.10 1.29 -8.20
C PHE A 86 -6.73 2.17 -9.27
N ASP A 87 -6.58 3.49 -9.12
CA ASP A 87 -6.87 4.46 -10.16
C ASP A 87 -5.55 4.99 -10.75
N PRO A 88 -5.26 4.71 -12.04
CA PRO A 88 -4.01 5.17 -12.66
C PRO A 88 -3.95 6.70 -12.85
N GLU A 89 -5.08 7.40 -12.92
CA GLU A 89 -5.10 8.85 -13.13
C GLU A 89 -4.74 9.59 -11.84
N SER A 90 -5.44 9.33 -10.74
CA SER A 90 -5.13 9.93 -9.44
C SER A 90 -3.95 9.27 -8.71
N ARG A 91 -3.51 8.09 -9.19
CA ARG A 91 -2.57 7.19 -8.51
C ARG A 91 -3.01 6.84 -7.08
N GLY A 92 -4.33 6.82 -6.86
CA GLY A 92 -4.98 6.57 -5.59
C GLY A 92 -5.86 5.31 -5.59
N CYS A 93 -6.58 5.09 -4.50
CA CYS A 93 -7.58 4.04 -4.41
C CYS A 93 -8.96 4.59 -4.80
N ARG A 94 -9.64 3.93 -5.75
CA ARG A 94 -11.00 4.27 -6.21
C ARG A 94 -12.04 4.21 -5.10
N PHE A 95 -11.80 3.38 -4.08
CA PHE A 95 -12.69 3.16 -2.94
C PHE A 95 -11.96 3.48 -1.63
N TYR A 96 -11.30 4.65 -1.57
CA TYR A 96 -10.43 5.06 -0.46
C TYR A 96 -11.09 4.93 0.93
N GLU A 97 -12.37 5.31 1.04
CA GLU A 97 -13.15 5.25 2.27
C GLU A 97 -13.57 3.83 2.67
N TRP A 98 -13.40 2.84 1.79
CA TRP A 98 -13.69 1.43 2.03
C TRP A 98 -12.43 0.57 2.06
N ARG A 99 -11.26 1.17 2.19
CA ARG A 99 -10.02 0.39 2.36
C ARG A 99 -10.10 -0.51 3.61
N PRO A 100 -9.53 -1.73 3.56
CA PRO A 100 -9.40 -2.56 4.75
C PRO A 100 -8.37 -2.00 5.72
N SER A 101 -8.32 -2.55 6.94
CA SER A 101 -7.43 -2.13 8.02
C SER A 101 -5.98 -2.07 7.56
N THR A 102 -5.44 -3.13 6.96
CA THR A 102 -4.06 -3.18 6.44
C THR A 102 -3.77 -2.02 5.49
N CYS A 103 -4.71 -1.65 4.62
CA CYS A 103 -4.54 -0.53 3.69
C CYS A 103 -4.61 0.86 4.35
N ARG A 104 -5.10 0.96 5.59
CA ARG A 104 -5.19 2.21 6.37
C ARG A 104 -4.03 2.37 7.33
N VAL A 105 -3.62 1.29 7.97
CA VAL A 105 -2.60 1.31 9.04
C VAL A 105 -1.19 1.09 8.53
N PHE A 106 -1.01 0.80 7.22
CA PHE A 106 0.31 0.62 6.62
C PHE A 106 1.15 1.88 6.83
N GLU A 107 2.23 1.73 7.59
CA GLU A 107 3.03 2.85 8.06
C GLU A 107 3.79 3.52 6.90
N LEU A 108 3.57 4.83 6.78
CA LEU A 108 4.24 5.69 5.81
C LEU A 108 5.75 5.74 6.08
N ASN A 109 6.56 5.61 5.03
CA ASN A 109 8.03 5.57 5.12
C ASN A 109 8.64 4.40 5.91
N SER A 110 7.83 3.43 6.33
CA SER A 110 8.32 2.12 6.80
C SER A 110 9.21 1.46 5.76
N MET A 111 9.99 0.46 6.17
CA MET A 111 10.83 -0.32 5.25
C MET A 111 10.00 -0.89 4.08
N GLY A 112 8.81 -1.43 4.36
CA GLY A 112 7.89 -1.92 3.32
C GLY A 112 7.44 -0.82 2.35
N CYS A 113 7.08 0.36 2.87
CA CYS A 113 6.72 1.52 2.04
C CYS A 113 7.86 1.92 1.11
N ARG A 114 9.10 1.99 1.62
CA ARG A 114 10.29 2.32 0.84
C ARG A 114 10.58 1.26 -0.23
N ILE A 115 10.46 -0.02 0.10
CA ILE A 115 10.63 -1.12 -0.86
C ILE A 115 9.62 -1.01 -2.01
N TYR A 116 8.34 -0.81 -1.70
CA TYR A 116 7.30 -0.69 -2.74
C TYR A 116 7.51 0.55 -3.61
N ARG A 117 7.87 1.69 -3.00
CA ARG A 117 8.22 2.90 -3.76
C ARG A 117 9.41 2.67 -4.68
N HIS A 118 10.50 2.08 -4.17
CA HIS A 118 11.70 1.77 -4.94
C HIS A 118 11.39 0.86 -6.14
N ARG A 119 10.66 -0.24 -5.94
CA ARG A 119 10.29 -1.18 -7.00
C ARG A 119 9.46 -0.56 -8.11
N ASN A 120 8.68 0.47 -7.77
CA ASN A 120 7.85 1.21 -8.72
C ASN A 120 8.51 2.50 -9.23
N GLY A 121 9.80 2.70 -8.96
CA GLY A 121 10.55 3.88 -9.41
C GLY A 121 10.12 5.19 -8.74
N LEU A 122 9.41 5.14 -7.62
CA LEU A 122 8.87 6.31 -6.93
C LEU A 122 9.90 6.85 -5.92
N GLY A 123 10.31 8.11 -6.09
CA GLY A 123 11.25 8.80 -5.21
C GLY A 123 12.73 8.63 -5.58
N GLY A 124 13.05 8.19 -6.79
CA GLY A 124 14.42 8.27 -7.32
C GLY A 124 14.88 9.73 -7.52
N PRO A 125 16.20 9.99 -7.61
CA PRO A 125 16.73 11.33 -7.86
C PRO A 125 16.28 11.81 -9.25
N GLY A 126 15.17 12.56 -9.30
CA GLY A 126 14.65 13.18 -10.52
C GLY A 126 13.14 13.34 -10.60
N GLU A 127 12.34 12.57 -9.84
CA GLU A 127 10.88 12.62 -9.99
C GLU A 127 10.18 12.57 -8.61
N LEU A 128 9.98 13.76 -8.03
CA LEU A 128 8.91 13.94 -7.06
C LEU A 128 7.66 14.29 -7.88
N PRO A 129 6.55 13.53 -7.79
CA PRO A 129 5.30 13.93 -8.43
C PRO A 129 4.87 15.29 -7.88
N ALA A 130 4.33 16.14 -8.76
CA ALA A 130 3.90 17.49 -8.45
C ALA A 130 2.94 17.48 -7.25
N GLY A 131 3.37 18.07 -6.13
CA GLY A 131 2.59 18.16 -4.89
C GLY A 131 3.33 17.73 -3.62
N VAL A 132 4.47 17.05 -3.71
CA VAL A 132 5.28 16.69 -2.53
C VAL A 132 6.11 17.90 -2.09
N SER A 133 5.70 18.54 -1.00
CA SER A 133 6.58 19.47 -0.28
C SER A 133 7.56 18.66 0.57
N LEU A 134 8.85 18.73 0.25
CA LEU A 134 9.89 18.24 1.15
C LEU A 134 10.02 19.22 2.33
N PRO A 135 10.16 18.73 3.57
CA PRO A 135 10.59 19.60 4.66
C PRO A 135 12.00 20.13 4.34
N THR A 136 12.18 21.45 4.36
CA THR A 136 13.48 22.13 4.21
C THR A 136 14.40 21.95 5.44
N GLY A 137 14.10 20.98 6.30
CA GLY A 137 14.89 20.67 7.47
C GLY A 137 16.10 19.83 7.09
N THR A 138 17.29 20.36 7.30
CA THR A 138 18.54 19.60 7.25
C THR A 138 18.40 18.38 8.18
N PRO A 139 18.70 17.15 7.74
CA PRO A 139 18.67 16.00 8.63
C PRO A 139 19.66 16.23 9.77
N SER A 140 19.16 16.31 11.01
CA SER A 140 20.00 16.32 12.19
C SER A 140 20.79 15.01 12.25
N PRO A 141 22.11 15.07 12.50
CA PRO A 141 22.92 13.86 12.59
C PRO A 141 22.44 12.97 13.76
N PRO A 142 22.58 11.64 13.64
CA PRO A 142 22.23 10.73 14.72
C PRO A 142 23.07 11.05 15.96
N ALA A 143 22.41 11.13 17.12
CA ALA A 143 23.06 11.33 18.40
C ALA A 143 24.08 10.19 18.63
N SER A 144 25.35 10.55 18.73
CA SER A 144 26.40 9.62 19.15
C SER A 144 26.16 9.26 20.61
N ASP A 145 25.83 8.00 20.87
CA ASP A 145 25.79 7.46 22.22
C ASP A 145 27.22 7.34 22.74
N ALA A 146 27.60 8.30 23.58
CA ALA A 146 28.86 8.32 24.29
C ALA A 146 28.63 7.85 25.73
N GLY A 147 28.80 6.53 25.93
CA GLY A 147 29.38 5.96 27.13
C GLY A 147 28.45 5.68 28.31
N ARG A 148 28.44 4.41 28.74
CA ARG A 148 29.01 4.04 30.05
C ARG A 148 29.41 2.57 30.09
#